data_AF-A0AAF0W2X4-F1
#
_entry.id   AF-A0AAF0W2X4-F1
#
_cell.length_a   1.000
_cell.length_b   1.000
_cell.length_c   1.000
_cell.angle_alpha   90.00
_cell.angle_beta   90.00
_cell.angle_gamma   90.00
#
_symmetry.space_group_name_H-M   'P 1'
#
loop_
_entity.id
_entity.type
_entity.pdbx_description
1 polymer ?
#
loop_
_entity_poly.entity_id
_entity_poly.type
_entity_poly.pdbx_seq_one_letter_code
_entity_poly.pdbx_strand_id
1 'polypeptide(L)'
;MFTSQIKLYDQRMVQRGAVQSYEGNVNSHTKIQLGVDPSENFVASGGEDSKLRLWSIKSGELLLEEKFMTSIPSVVCWQKSEDDEHSYWGKAWLGSRDGLFHMRWP
;
A
#
# COMPACT_ATOMS: atom_id res chain seq x y z
N MET A 1 -16.71 -2.08 -13.28
CA MET A 1 -15.98 -1.78 -12.03
C MET A 1 -15.38 -0.39 -12.19
N PHE A 2 -15.61 0.51 -11.24
CA PHE A 2 -14.93 1.81 -11.24
C PHE A 2 -13.52 1.60 -10.66
N THR A 3 -12.50 1.93 -11.44
CA THR A 3 -11.12 1.98 -10.94
C THR A 3 -10.89 3.35 -10.32
N SER A 4 -10.20 3.36 -9.19
CA SER A 4 -9.80 4.56 -8.46
C SER A 4 -8.29 4.76 -8.59
N GLN A 5 -7.83 5.97 -8.24
CA GLN A 5 -6.41 6.30 -8.21
C GLN A 5 -6.02 6.74 -6.81
N ILE A 6 -4.81 6.36 -6.39
CA ILE A 6 -4.13 6.96 -5.24
C ILE A 6 -3.28 8.11 -5.77
N LYS A 7 -3.27 9.24 -5.09
CA LYS A 7 -2.49 10.42 -5.48
C LYS A 7 -1.57 10.87 -4.37
N LEU A 8 -0.32 11.14 -4.71
CA LEU A 8 0.69 11.74 -3.84
C LEU A 8 0.80 13.24 -4.15
N TYR A 9 0.80 14.06 -3.12
CA TYR A 9 0.89 15.52 -3.24
C TYR A 9 2.04 16.05 -2.38
N ASP A 10 2.73 17.07 -2.88
CA ASP A 10 3.60 17.90 -2.04
C ASP A 10 2.73 18.95 -1.34
N GLN A 11 2.65 18.88 -0.02
CA GLN A 11 1.89 19.83 0.80
C GLN A 11 2.36 21.28 0.65
N ARG A 12 3.62 21.51 0.27
CA ARG A 12 4.16 22.85 0.04
C ARG A 12 3.73 23.41 -1.32
N MET A 13 3.27 22.55 -2.23
CA MET A 13 2.98 22.91 -3.62
C MET A 13 1.64 22.36 -4.12
N VAL A 14 0.62 22.32 -3.26
CA VAL A 14 -0.69 21.70 -3.58
C VAL A 14 -1.31 22.23 -4.88
N GLN A 15 -1.07 23.51 -5.21
CA GLN A 15 -1.59 24.12 -6.43
C GLN A 15 -1.03 23.54 -7.73
N ARG A 16 0.11 22.83 -7.68
CA ARG A 16 0.73 22.16 -8.84
C ARG A 16 0.08 20.83 -9.20
N GLY A 17 -0.87 20.36 -8.39
CA GLY A 17 -1.50 19.06 -8.58
C GLY A 17 -0.70 17.91 -7.95
N ALA A 18 -1.02 16.69 -8.37
CA ALA A 18 -0.37 15.49 -7.84
C ALA A 18 1.07 15.38 -8.35
N VAL A 19 1.98 15.03 -7.45
CA VAL A 19 3.38 14.69 -7.78
C VAL A 19 3.44 13.30 -8.40
N GLN A 20 2.57 12.38 -7.95
CA GLN A 20 2.47 11.05 -8.50
C GLN A 20 1.04 10.49 -8.40
N SER A 21 0.70 9.58 -9.32
CA SER A 21 -0.56 8.83 -9.32
C SER A 21 -0.27 7.33 -9.41
N TYR A 22 -1.05 6.52 -8.67
CA TYR A 22 -1.01 5.07 -8.70
C TYR A 22 -2.38 4.55 -9.16
N GLU A 23 -2.44 3.95 -10.35
CA GLU A 23 -3.68 3.55 -11.02
C GLU A 23 -3.97 2.06 -10.88
N GLY A 24 -5.26 1.69 -10.89
CA GLY A 24 -5.70 0.29 -10.90
C GLY A 24 -6.28 -0.19 -9.57
N ASN A 25 -6.32 0.68 -8.56
CA ASN A 25 -6.92 0.33 -7.27
C ASN A 25 -8.44 0.29 -7.36
N VAL A 26 -9.10 -0.76 -6.89
CA VAL A 26 -10.57 -0.92 -7.03
C VAL A 26 -11.26 -0.39 -5.77
N ASN A 27 -12.02 0.70 -5.90
CA ASN A 27 -12.78 1.27 -4.81
C ASN A 27 -13.98 2.08 -5.35
N SER A 28 -15.15 1.91 -4.74
CA SER A 28 -16.37 2.61 -5.13
C SER A 28 -16.85 3.62 -4.08
N HIS A 29 -16.79 3.28 -2.78
CA HIS A 29 -17.41 4.12 -1.74
C HIS A 29 -16.71 4.09 -0.38
N THR A 30 -15.69 3.24 -0.18
CA THR A 30 -15.07 3.06 1.14
C THR A 30 -13.76 3.81 1.31
N LYS A 31 -13.50 4.32 2.52
CA LYS A 31 -12.17 4.80 2.90
C LYS A 31 -11.26 3.57 3.06
N ILE A 32 -10.54 3.24 2.00
CA ILE A 32 -9.56 2.14 2.01
C ILE A 32 -8.33 2.53 2.82
N GLN A 33 -7.75 1.52 3.46
CA GLN A 33 -6.55 1.72 4.22
C GLN A 33 -5.34 1.84 3.30
N LEU A 34 -4.62 2.94 3.48
CA LEU A 34 -3.32 3.19 2.89
C LEU A 34 -2.29 3.20 4.02
N GLY A 35 -1.13 2.61 3.76
CA GLY A 35 0.03 2.72 4.64
C GLY A 35 1.25 3.11 3.84
N VAL A 36 2.06 4.01 4.37
CA VAL A 36 3.41 4.29 3.86
C VAL A 36 4.39 3.64 4.82
N ASP A 37 5.40 2.98 4.28
CA ASP A 37 6.42 2.35 5.10
C ASP A 37 7.32 3.40 5.78
N PRO A 38 8.00 3.07 6.90
CA PRO A 38 8.82 4.04 7.63
C PRO A 38 9.98 4.66 6.84
N SER A 39 10.45 3.99 5.79
CA SER A 39 11.53 4.48 4.92
C SER A 39 11.04 5.28 3.72
N GLU A 40 9.73 5.48 3.58
CA GLU A 40 9.08 6.23 2.50
C GLU A 40 9.45 5.71 1.09
N ASN A 41 9.73 4.42 1.00
CA ASN A 41 10.04 3.75 -0.27
C ASN A 41 8.79 3.12 -0.89
N PHE A 42 7.83 2.73 -0.06
CA PHE A 42 6.66 1.95 -0.46
C PHE A 42 5.36 2.48 0.13
N VAL A 43 4.30 2.37 -0.67
CA VAL A 43 2.92 2.55 -0.22
C VAL A 43 2.16 1.24 -0.42
N ALA A 44 1.45 0.79 0.61
CA ALA A 44 0.53 -0.34 0.55
C ALA A 44 -0.91 0.16 0.52
N SER A 45 -1.76 -0.50 -0.25
CA SER A 45 -3.17 -0.18 -0.38
C SER A 45 -4.03 -1.43 -0.52
N GLY A 46 -5.13 -1.50 0.25
CA GLY A 46 -6.21 -2.47 0.00
C GLY A 46 -7.25 -1.94 -0.98
N GLY A 47 -7.93 -2.83 -1.69
CA GLY A 47 -9.09 -2.51 -2.55
C GLY A 47 -10.35 -3.33 -2.19
N GLU A 48 -11.52 -2.89 -2.66
CA GLU A 48 -12.81 -3.60 -2.54
C GLU A 48 -12.80 -4.95 -3.29
N ASP A 49 -11.84 -5.16 -4.19
CA ASP A 49 -11.57 -6.46 -4.82
C ASP A 49 -10.80 -7.44 -3.92
N SER A 50 -10.57 -7.05 -2.65
CA SER A 50 -9.81 -7.78 -1.64
C SER A 50 -8.35 -8.02 -2.02
N LYS A 51 -7.84 -7.24 -2.98
CA LYS A 51 -6.43 -7.28 -3.34
C LYS A 51 -5.65 -6.28 -2.49
N LEU A 52 -4.46 -6.71 -2.09
CA LEU A 52 -3.43 -5.84 -1.57
C LEU A 52 -2.50 -5.44 -2.71
N ARG A 53 -2.16 -4.17 -2.76
CA ARG A 53 -1.20 -3.63 -3.73
C ARG A 53 -0.07 -2.93 -3.01
N LEU A 54 1.15 -3.15 -3.48
CA LEU A 54 2.35 -2.47 -3.02
C LEU A 54 2.95 -1.68 -4.18
N TRP A 55 3.23 -0.41 -3.95
CA TRP A 55 3.74 0.49 -4.96
C TRP A 55 5.07 1.10 -4.52
N SER A 56 5.99 1.27 -5.47
CA SER A 56 7.19 2.09 -5.30
C SER A 56 6.81 3.56 -5.26
N ILE A 57 7.14 4.26 -4.17
CA ILE A 57 6.88 5.71 -4.08
C ILE A 57 7.69 6.45 -5.15
N LYS A 58 8.95 6.05 -5.34
CA LYS A 58 9.89 6.72 -6.26
C LYS A 58 9.52 6.53 -7.73
N SER A 59 9.25 5.30 -8.16
CA SER A 59 8.98 5.01 -9.58
C SER A 59 7.49 5.09 -9.94
N GLY A 60 6.59 4.95 -8.97
CA GLY A 60 5.15 4.80 -9.24
C GLY A 60 4.73 3.39 -9.62
N GLU A 61 5.68 2.46 -9.76
CA GLU A 61 5.41 1.11 -10.25
C GLU A 61 4.67 0.26 -9.22
N LEU A 62 3.75 -0.56 -9.71
CA LEU A 62 3.13 -1.64 -8.97
C LEU A 62 4.15 -2.77 -8.79
N LEU A 63 4.58 -2.99 -7.56
CA LEU A 63 5.57 -4.02 -7.22
C LEU A 63 4.90 -5.36 -6.88
N LEU A 64 3.72 -5.30 -6.28
CA LEU A 64 2.97 -6.47 -5.84
C LEU A 64 1.47 -6.25 -5.99
N GLU A 65 0.75 -7.24 -6.49
CA GLU A 65 -0.71 -7.32 -6.41
C GLU A 65 -1.12 -8.74 -6.01
N GLU A 66 -1.68 -8.88 -4.81
CA GLU A 66 -1.95 -10.19 -4.22
C GLU A 66 -3.34 -10.28 -3.61
N LYS A 67 -3.93 -11.48 -3.68
CA LYS A 67 -5.25 -11.79 -3.09
C LYS A 67 -5.15 -12.98 -2.15
N PHE A 68 -4.77 -12.74 -0.92
CA PHE A 68 -4.76 -13.76 0.15
C PHE A 68 -5.82 -13.50 1.24
N MET A 69 -6.57 -12.40 1.14
CA MET A 69 -7.70 -12.06 2.01
C MET A 69 -9.01 -12.10 1.21
N THR A 70 -10.11 -12.40 1.88
CA THR A 70 -11.47 -12.30 1.33
C THR A 70 -12.17 -11.00 1.71
N SER A 71 -11.53 -10.20 2.56
CA SER A 71 -11.97 -8.89 3.00
C SER A 71 -10.87 -7.83 2.82
N ILE A 72 -11.28 -6.56 2.79
CA ILE A 72 -10.36 -5.42 2.72
C ILE A 72 -9.52 -5.38 4.00
N PRO A 73 -8.18 -5.21 3.92
CA PRO A 73 -7.38 -4.99 5.11
C PRO A 73 -7.86 -3.75 5.87
N SER A 74 -8.03 -3.91 7.19
CA SER A 74 -8.45 -2.87 8.13
C SER A 74 -7.28 -2.28 8.90
N VAL A 75 -6.18 -3.03 9.07
CA VAL A 75 -4.92 -2.54 9.62
C VAL A 75 -3.69 -2.94 8.78
N VAL A 76 -2.72 -2.03 8.61
CA VAL A 76 -1.36 -2.32 8.14
C VAL A 76 -0.36 -1.80 9.16
N CYS A 77 0.59 -2.65 9.56
CA CYS A 77 1.65 -2.32 10.49
C CYS A 77 2.98 -2.74 9.90
N TRP A 78 3.78 -1.75 9.50
CA TRP A 78 5.10 -1.98 8.93
C TRP A 78 6.07 -2.41 10.00
N GLN A 79 6.85 -3.45 9.71
CA GLN A 79 7.97 -3.78 10.56
C GLN A 79 9.08 -2.77 10.30
N LYS A 80 9.56 -2.10 11.35
CA LYS A 80 10.74 -1.26 11.27
C LYS A 80 11.94 -2.17 11.02
N SER A 81 12.72 -1.90 9.97
CA SER A 81 14.03 -2.54 9.83
C SER A 81 14.96 -1.94 10.88
N GLU A 82 15.23 -2.67 11.95
CA GLU A 82 16.36 -2.41 12.83
C GLU A 82 17.57 -3.10 12.22
N ASP A 83 18.53 -2.35 11.66
CA ASP A 83 19.91 -2.71 11.28
C ASP A 83 20.21 -4.17 10.89
N ASP A 84 19.25 -4.88 10.33
CA ASP A 84 19.40 -6.24 9.86
C ASP A 84 19.92 -6.11 8.43
N GLU A 85 21.23 -5.82 8.30
CA GLU A 85 21.96 -5.63 7.04
C GLU A 85 21.78 -6.77 6.02
N HIS A 86 21.11 -7.86 6.44
CA HIS A 86 20.83 -9.05 5.63
C HIS A 86 19.35 -9.24 5.25
N SER A 87 18.43 -8.37 5.65
CA SER A 87 17.01 -8.48 5.27
C SER A 87 16.72 -7.65 4.02
N TYR A 88 16.96 -8.22 2.84
CA TYR A 88 16.54 -7.63 1.56
C TYR A 88 15.02 -7.44 1.42
N TRP A 89 14.24 -8.10 2.28
CA TRP A 89 12.80 -8.19 2.16
C TRP A 89 12.09 -7.20 3.07
N GLY A 90 11.13 -6.46 2.53
CA GLY A 90 10.20 -5.66 3.32
C GLY A 90 9.18 -6.55 4.04
N LYS A 91 8.73 -6.13 5.23
CA LYS A 91 7.83 -6.90 6.10
C LYS A 91 6.71 -6.03 6.67
N ALA A 92 5.50 -6.57 6.70
CA ALA A 92 4.36 -5.90 7.33
C ALA A 92 3.34 -6.91 7.87
N TRP A 93 2.66 -6.53 8.94
CA TRP A 93 1.48 -7.22 9.43
C TRP A 93 0.21 -6.56 8.89
N LEU A 94 -0.75 -7.39 8.47
CA LEU A 94 -2.02 -6.97 7.91
C LEU A 94 -3.15 -7.63 8.68
N GLY A 95 -4.08 -6.84 9.20
CA GLY A 95 -5.28 -7.35 9.84
C GLY A 95 -6.50 -7.10 8.97
N SER A 96 -7.39 -8.09 8.90
CA SER A 96 -8.68 -8.00 8.23
C SER A 96 -9.75 -8.71 9.05
N ARG A 97 -10.97 -8.86 8.52
CA ARG A 97 -11.99 -9.70 9.15
C ARG A 97 -11.64 -11.18 9.13
N ASP A 98 -10.74 -11.57 8.24
CA ASP A 98 -10.34 -12.96 8.03
C ASP A 98 -9.23 -13.40 8.99
N GLY A 99 -8.58 -12.44 9.66
CA GLY A 99 -7.51 -12.70 10.63
C GLY A 99 -6.32 -11.76 10.47
N LEU A 100 -5.17 -12.22 10.96
CA LEU A 100 -3.90 -11.52 10.92
C LEU A 100 -2.94 -12.24 9.98
N PHE A 101 -2.33 -11.48 9.07
CA PHE A 101 -1.45 -11.97 8.01
C PHE A 101 -0.10 -11.29 8.10
N HIS A 102 0.97 -12.06 7.88
CA HIS A 102 2.32 -11.53 7.79
C HIS A 102 2.76 -11.51 6.32
N MET A 103 2.96 -10.31 5.79
CA MET A 103 3.43 -10.09 4.43
C MET A 103 4.94 -9.91 4.40
N ARG A 104 5.57 -10.51 3.40
CA ARG A 104 6.96 -10.28 3.01
C ARG A 104 7.04 -10.07 1.50
N TRP A 105 7.82 -9.09 1.06
CA TRP A 105 8.06 -8.84 -0.37
C TRP A 105 9.55 -8.57 -0.61
N PRO A 106 10.05 -8.80 -1.83
CA PRO A 106 11.47 -8.63 -2.18
C PRO A 106 11.99 -7.20 -2.01
#